data_AF-A0A960FAZ5-F1
#
_entry.id   AF-A0A960FAZ5-F1
#
_cell.length_a   1.000
_cell.length_b   1.000
_cell.length_c   1.000
_cell.angle_alpha   90.00
_cell.angle_beta   90.00
_cell.angle_gamma   90.00
#
_symmetry.space_group_name_H-M   'P 1'
#
loop_
_entity.id
_entity.type
_entity.pdbx_description
1 polymer ?
#
loop_
_entity_poly.entity_id
_entity_poly.type
_entity_poly.pdbx_seq_one_letter_code
_entity_poly.pdbx_strand_id
1 'polypeptide(L)' 'DSMWHHLGVAAFTLVLVGGVLHTLGAAVYATRRPDPWPTWFGFHEIFHLFTIAAVATHYVVVAVLVLPRG' A
#
# COMPACT_ATOMS: atom_id res chain seq x y z
N ASP A 1 -9.57 25.94 8.27
CA ASP A 1 -9.57 24.77 9.19
C ASP A 1 -9.86 23.45 8.45
N SER A 2 -10.52 23.50 7.28
CA SER A 2 -10.94 22.34 6.48
C SER A 2 -9.80 21.57 5.80
N MET A 3 -8.77 22.26 5.29
CA MET A 3 -7.66 21.62 4.56
C MET A 3 -6.86 20.66 5.45
N TRP A 4 -6.53 21.06 6.69
CA TRP A 4 -5.78 20.24 7.63
C TRP A 4 -6.55 19.00 8.09
N HIS A 5 -7.87 19.11 8.24
CA HIS A 5 -8.71 17.97 8.57
C HIS A 5 -8.82 16.99 7.40
N HIS A 6 -8.99 17.46 6.17
CA HIS A 6 -9.09 16.57 5.01
C HIS A 6 -7.75 15.96 4.62
N LEU A 7 -6.66 16.75 4.62
CA LEU A 7 -5.32 16.24 4.34
C LEU A 7 -4.87 15.27 5.44
N GLY A 8 -5.19 15.56 6.71
CA GLY A 8 -4.91 14.68 7.84
C GLY A 8 -5.69 13.37 7.77
N VAL A 9 -7.01 13.43 7.53
CA VAL A 9 -7.84 12.22 7.37
C VAL A 9 -7.44 11.43 6.14
N ALA A 10 -7.28 12.07 4.98
CA ALA A 10 -6.90 11.39 3.74
C ALA A 10 -5.50 10.76 3.83
N ALA A 11 -4.51 11.48 4.37
CA ALA A 11 -3.17 10.94 4.58
C ALA A 11 -3.19 9.77 5.57
N PHE A 12 -3.91 9.90 6.69
CA PHE A 12 -4.08 8.82 7.64
C PHE A 12 -4.73 7.59 7.00
N THR A 13 -5.80 7.77 6.23
CA THR A 13 -6.45 6.67 5.50
C THR A 13 -5.50 6.00 4.52
N LEU A 14 -4.72 6.75 3.75
CA LEU A 14 -3.75 6.19 2.79
C LEU A 14 -2.63 5.41 3.49
N VAL A 15 -2.13 5.89 4.62
CA VAL A 15 -1.15 5.17 5.45
C VAL A 15 -1.77 3.90 6.04
N LEU A 16 -2.98 3.98 6.59
CA LEU A 16 -3.68 2.82 7.14
C LEU A 16 -3.92 1.75 6.08
N VAL A 17 -4.42 2.14 4.90
CA VAL A 17 -4.63 1.24 3.76
C VAL A 17 -3.30 0.64 3.30
N GLY A 18 -2.24 1.45 3.20
CA GLY A 18 -0.91 0.97 2.86
C GLY A 18 -0.38 -0.06 3.86
N GLY A 19 -0.56 0.18 5.15
CA GLY A 19 -0.21 -0.75 6.21
C GLY A 19 -0.96 -2.07 6.09
N VAL A 20 -2.29 -2.03 5.89
CA VAL A 20 -3.11 -3.23 5.68
C VAL A 20 -2.65 -4.01 4.46
N LEU A 21 -2.43 -3.35 3.32
CA LEU A 21 -1.93 -3.99 2.10
C LEU A 21 -0.58 -4.66 2.34
N HIS A 22 0.35 -3.98 3.03
CA HIS A 22 1.66 -4.53 3.37
C HIS A 22 1.54 -5.78 4.25
N THR A 23 0.69 -5.73 5.29
CA THR A 23 0.45 -6.89 6.17
C THR A 23 -0.20 -8.06 5.43
N LEU A 24 -1.16 -7.80 4.53
CA LEU A 24 -1.77 -8.85 3.71
C LEU A 24 -0.75 -9.50 2.78
N GLY A 25 0.10 -8.71 2.11
CA GLY A 25 1.20 -9.23 1.32
C GLY A 25 2.15 -10.10 2.16
N ALA A 26 2.56 -9.63 3.33
CA ALA A 26 3.42 -10.38 4.24
C ALA A 26 2.77 -11.70 4.69
N ALA A 27 1.47 -11.71 4.97
CA ALA A 27 0.73 -12.93 5.30
C ALA A 27 0.70 -13.92 4.13
N VAL A 28 0.47 -13.44 2.90
CA VAL A 28 0.54 -14.28 1.68
C VAL A 28 1.94 -14.89 1.54
N TYR A 29 2.99 -14.09 1.70
CA TYR A 29 4.37 -14.57 1.59
C TYR A 29 4.72 -15.61 2.68
N ALA A 30 4.30 -15.37 3.92
CA ALA A 30 4.55 -16.26 5.05
C ALA A 30 3.82 -17.60 4.92
N THR A 31 2.56 -17.57 4.48
CA THR A 31 1.73 -18.77 4.32
C THR A 31 1.98 -19.49 2.99
N ARG A 32 2.63 -18.82 2.03
CA ARG A 32 2.79 -19.26 0.63
C ARG A 32 1.45 -19.62 -0.02
N ARG A 33 0.40 -18.90 0.34
CA ARG A 33 -0.97 -19.07 -0.15
C ARG A 33 -1.64 -17.69 -0.31
N PRO A 34 -2.50 -17.49 -1.33
CA PRO A 34 -2.85 -18.45 -2.38
C PRO A 34 -1.75 -18.59 -3.44
N ASP A 35 -1.83 -19.66 -4.23
CA ASP A 35 -0.88 -19.96 -5.31
C ASP A 35 -1.64 -20.41 -6.57
N PRO A 36 -2.28 -19.46 -7.29
CA PRO A 36 -3.25 -19.77 -8.33
C PRO A 36 -2.59 -20.35 -9.59
N TRP A 37 -1.42 -19.84 -9.98
CA TRP A 37 -0.65 -20.34 -11.12
C TRP A 37 0.86 -20.40 -10.80
N PRO A 38 1.35 -21.48 -10.16
CA PRO A 38 2.72 -21.54 -9.62
C PRO A 38 3.84 -21.30 -10.66
N THR A 39 3.55 -21.48 -11.95
CA THR A 39 4.49 -21.28 -13.05
C THR A 39 4.53 -19.85 -13.60
N TRP A 40 3.52 -19.02 -13.34
CA TRP A 40 3.38 -17.69 -13.95
C TRP A 40 3.05 -16.59 -12.95
N PHE A 41 2.21 -16.90 -11.95
CA PHE A 41 1.66 -15.95 -11.00
C PHE A 41 1.20 -16.68 -9.73
N GLY A 42 2.13 -16.87 -8.81
CA GLY A 42 1.93 -17.56 -7.53
C GLY A 42 1.89 -16.60 -6.34
N PHE A 43 2.13 -17.16 -5.15
CA PHE A 43 2.13 -16.40 -3.90
C PHE A 43 3.15 -15.25 -3.89
N HIS A 44 4.27 -15.41 -4.60
CA HIS A 44 5.35 -14.43 -4.66
C HIS A 44 4.92 -13.17 -5.43
N GLU A 45 4.29 -13.36 -6.58
CA GLU A 45 3.77 -12.27 -7.40
C GLU A 45 2.59 -11.58 -6.72
N ILE A 46 1.74 -12.33 -5.99
CA ILE A 46 0.69 -11.75 -5.16
C ILE A 46 1.29 -10.88 -4.04
N PHE A 47 2.33 -11.35 -3.36
CA PHE A 47 3.08 -10.54 -2.38
C PHE A 47 3.63 -9.26 -3.00
N HIS A 48 4.22 -9.35 -4.19
CA HIS A 48 4.72 -8.19 -4.91
C HIS A 48 3.61 -7.20 -5.27
N LEU A 49 2.44 -7.66 -5.73
CA LEU A 49 1.30 -6.78 -6.00
C LEU A 49 0.86 -6.01 -4.75
N PHE A 50 0.69 -6.69 -3.62
CA PHE A 50 0.35 -6.03 -2.35
C PHE A 50 1.42 -5.03 -1.92
N THR A 51 2.69 -5.37 -2.10
CA THR A 51 3.82 -4.49 -1.77
C THR A 51 3.83 -3.24 -2.65
N ILE A 52 3.62 -3.39 -3.96
CA ILE A 52 3.56 -2.27 -4.91
C ILE A 52 2.37 -1.36 -4.58
N ALA A 53 1.20 -1.93 -4.29
CA ALA A 53 0.01 -1.17 -3.90
C ALA A 53 0.23 -0.42 -2.59
N ALA A 54 0.84 -1.06 -1.59
CA ALA A 54 1.20 -0.42 -0.32
C ALA A 54 2.18 0.73 -0.52
N VAL A 55 3.25 0.54 -1.31
CA VAL A 55 4.21 1.61 -1.61
C VAL A 55 3.54 2.77 -2.35
N ALA A 56 2.63 2.50 -3.29
CA ALA A 56 1.92 3.53 -4.01
C ALA A 56 1.10 4.45 -3.09
N THR A 57 0.38 3.91 -2.09
CA THR A 57 -0.39 4.74 -1.16
C THR A 57 0.51 5.58 -0.26
N HIS A 58 1.60 5.02 0.26
CA HIS A 58 2.58 5.78 1.04
C HIS A 58 3.27 6.85 0.21
N TYR A 59 3.61 6.54 -1.05
CA TYR A 59 4.22 7.48 -1.98
C TYR A 59 3.32 8.69 -2.22
N VAL A 60 2.01 8.50 -2.43
CA VAL A 60 1.06 9.62 -2.59
C VAL A 60 1.09 10.54 -1.37
N VAL A 61 1.11 9.98 -0.15
CA VAL A 61 1.20 10.78 1.08
C VAL A 61 2.50 11.58 1.11
N VAL A 62 3.63 10.94 0.85
CA VAL A 62 4.93 11.62 0.82
C VAL A 62 4.97 12.71 -0.25
N ALA A 63 4.51 12.43 -1.46
CA ALA A 63 4.48 13.39 -2.56
C ALA A 63 3.62 14.61 -2.20
N VAL A 64 2.44 14.41 -1.63
CA VAL A 64 1.52 15.51 -1.24
C VAL A 64 2.08 16.33 -0.06
N LEU A 65 2.86 15.73 0.82
CA LEU A 65 3.47 16.44 1.96
C LEU A 65 4.76 17.17 1.59
N VAL A 66 5.57 16.60 0.70
CA VAL A 66 6.93 17.10 0.40
C VAL A 66 6.95 18.02 -0.82
N LEU A 67 6.08 17.82 -1.81
CA LEU A 67 6.11 18.64 -3.02
C LEU A 67 5.71 20.10 -2.70
N PRO A 68 6.50 21.09 -3.17
CA PRO A 68 6.14 22.49 -3.05
C PRO A 68 4.81 22.74 -3.77
N ARG A 69 3.86 23.35 -3.07
CA ARG A 69 2.67 23.93 -3.71
C ARG A 69 3.06 25.32 -4.16
N GLY A 70 3.21 25.49 -5.48
CA GLY A 70 3.48 26.79 -6.11
C GLY A 70 2.34 27.78 -5.92
#